data_AF-A0A4P9ZIQ9-F1
#
_entry.id   AF-A0A4P9ZIQ9-F1
#
_cell.length_a   1.000
_cell.length_b   1.000
_cell.length_c   1.000
_cell.angle_alpha   90.00
_cell.angle_beta   90.00
_cell.angle_gamma   90.00
#
_symmetry.space_group_name_H-M   'P 1'
#
loop_
_entity.id
_entity.type
_entity.pdbx_description
1 polymer ?
#
loop_
_entity_poly.entity_id
_entity_poly.type
_entity_poly.pdbx_seq_one_letter_code
_entity_poly.pdbx_strand_id
1 'polypeptide(L)'
;NNLGHPLCDHLRSGTWALDYTVNRLRPYADMYPTLEPLIQWFTERFALIRKVPNFLLPKYFALTIHTAYEASVHKAVSLMAPFVAHGDPFIQRLALCSVQLHSTVHSTALHPNQSGPSLAAGLTHFATAHMRCWGRDVFISLPGLLLTTGNFEAARTHILAFASSLRHGLIPNLLDANRHPRYNARDAAWWFLQAVQDYCQRAPEGLALLETPVARRFPSTDEFVTPDDPRAYAETAPLADIIQEILSRHANGIHFREWNAGPELDHAMQDAGFQIDIFTDWTTGFIHGGNEHNCGTWMDKMGDSAKAGILGKPATPRDGAPVEITGLVKSTLRWLAQLSASGKFPHRGVKVQNDSADGDGSRFVTYADWDQLIQRTFETHYYIPSETDASANDQAAAVVEPHPELINRRGIYKDTVGGSRPFANYQLRPNYSVALVVAPELFHPRRAIEAVLAVKDHLLGPLGLKTLDPIDWAYRGIYDNTNDSEDATVAHGINYHQGPEWLWVTGYFLRAWLHFAPLAHQASRAETANNISEGIILLAHKTMISTSPYAGLPELTNENGQFCAGSCTTQAWSSATILSFLEDLAAVNEQAE
;
A
#
# COMPACT_ATOMS: atom_id res chain seq x y z
N ASN A 1 -22.71 31.74 -10.33
CA ASN A 1 -22.63 33.19 -10.01
C ASN A 1 -23.15 33.47 -8.59
N ASN A 2 -22.67 32.74 -7.57
CA ASN A 2 -23.13 32.93 -6.19
C ASN A 2 -22.39 34.12 -5.54
N LEU A 3 -22.79 35.34 -5.88
CA LEU A 3 -22.13 36.55 -5.37
C LEU A 3 -22.35 36.80 -3.87
N GLY A 4 -23.31 36.11 -3.25
CA GLY A 4 -23.56 36.13 -1.79
C GLY A 4 -22.69 35.14 -1.00
N HIS A 5 -21.73 34.48 -1.65
CA HIS A 5 -20.81 33.57 -0.96
C HIS A 5 -19.86 34.36 -0.02
N PRO A 6 -19.52 33.86 1.19
CA PRO A 6 -18.65 34.56 2.13
C PRO A 6 -17.29 34.98 1.56
N LEU A 7 -16.69 34.17 0.68
CA LEU A 7 -15.47 34.54 -0.05
C LEU A 7 -15.67 35.79 -0.94
N CYS A 8 -16.83 35.94 -1.58
CA CYS A 8 -17.12 37.12 -2.40
C CYS A 8 -17.27 38.37 -1.52
N ASP A 9 -17.89 38.25 -0.34
CA ASP A 9 -17.96 39.34 0.64
C ASP A 9 -16.57 39.72 1.17
N HIS A 10 -15.74 38.73 1.49
CA HIS A 10 -14.36 38.94 1.91
C HIS A 10 -13.54 39.69 0.85
N LEU A 11 -13.64 39.27 -0.42
CA LEU A 11 -12.96 39.91 -1.56
C LEU A 11 -13.47 41.32 -1.87
N ARG A 12 -14.71 41.65 -1.53
CA ARG A 12 -15.23 43.04 -1.64
C ARG A 12 -14.77 43.92 -0.48
N SER A 13 -14.63 43.33 0.70
CA SER A 13 -14.22 44.01 1.92
C SER A 13 -12.74 44.39 1.94
N GLY A 14 -11.89 43.68 1.18
CA GLY A 14 -10.48 44.03 1.06
C GLY A 14 -9.66 43.07 0.21
N THR A 15 -8.36 43.32 0.15
CA THR A 15 -7.42 42.64 -0.78
C THR A 15 -6.61 41.51 -0.14
N TRP A 16 -6.93 41.11 1.09
CA TRP A 16 -6.13 40.15 1.86
C TRP A 16 -5.93 38.82 1.15
N ALA A 17 -6.93 38.31 0.42
CA ALA A 17 -6.80 37.06 -0.34
C ALA A 17 -5.80 37.17 -1.51
N LEU A 18 -5.65 38.36 -2.11
CA LEU A 18 -4.66 38.61 -3.17
C LEU A 18 -3.25 38.56 -2.56
N ASP A 19 -3.08 39.22 -1.41
CA ASP A 19 -1.84 39.23 -0.64
C ASP A 19 -1.47 37.82 -0.18
N TYR A 20 -2.41 37.09 0.41
CA TYR A 20 -2.23 35.70 0.84
C TYR A 20 -1.78 34.80 -0.31
N THR A 21 -2.40 34.91 -1.48
CA THR A 21 -2.07 34.07 -2.65
C THR A 21 -0.61 34.21 -3.09
N VAL A 22 -0.07 35.43 -3.09
CA VAL A 22 1.33 35.68 -3.44
C VAL A 22 2.26 35.30 -2.28
N ASN A 23 1.94 35.78 -1.08
CA ASN A 23 2.82 35.67 0.08
C ASN A 23 2.98 34.23 0.56
N ARG A 24 1.98 33.36 0.36
CA ARG A 24 2.11 31.93 0.71
C ARG A 24 3.12 31.18 -0.16
N LEU A 25 3.44 31.68 -1.36
CA LEU A 25 4.36 31.01 -2.29
C LEU A 25 5.82 31.39 -2.04
N ARG A 26 6.07 32.62 -1.55
CA ARG A 26 7.43 33.14 -1.34
C ARG A 26 8.31 32.27 -0.44
N PRO A 27 7.84 31.73 0.70
CA PRO A 27 8.66 30.84 1.52
C PRO A 27 9.13 29.57 0.80
N TYR A 28 8.43 29.17 -0.27
CA TYR A 28 8.75 27.98 -1.06
C TYR A 28 9.62 28.31 -2.28
N ALA A 29 9.88 29.58 -2.61
CA ALA A 29 10.68 29.96 -3.77
C ALA A 29 12.15 29.50 -3.64
N ASP A 30 12.69 29.47 -2.42
CA ASP A 30 14.04 28.95 -2.17
C ASP A 30 14.13 27.44 -2.46
N MET A 31 13.08 26.70 -2.11
CA MET A 31 12.98 25.25 -2.32
C MET A 31 12.59 24.89 -3.75
N TYR A 32 11.79 25.75 -4.39
CA TYR A 32 11.30 25.59 -5.77
C TYR A 32 11.49 26.91 -6.54
N PRO A 33 12.70 27.20 -7.04
CA PRO A 33 12.98 28.45 -7.77
C PRO A 33 12.10 28.65 -9.02
N THR A 34 11.57 27.55 -9.57
CA THR A 34 10.61 27.55 -10.68
C THR A 34 9.25 28.17 -10.33
N LEU A 35 8.98 28.45 -9.06
CA LEU A 35 7.79 29.20 -8.63
C LEU A 35 7.91 30.70 -8.89
N GLU A 36 9.11 31.26 -9.04
CA GLU A 36 9.31 32.71 -9.15
C GLU A 36 8.54 33.34 -10.32
N PRO A 37 8.52 32.75 -11.54
CA PRO A 37 7.68 33.27 -12.62
C PRO A 37 6.18 33.31 -12.30
N LEU A 38 5.68 32.31 -11.55
CA LEU A 38 4.27 32.28 -11.12
C LEU A 38 3.99 33.33 -10.04
N ILE A 39 4.93 33.53 -9.10
CA ILE A 39 4.87 34.58 -8.08
C ILE A 39 4.83 35.95 -8.74
N GLN A 40 5.71 36.20 -9.72
CA GLN A 40 5.73 37.43 -10.50
C GLN A 40 4.42 37.60 -11.27
N TRP A 41 3.94 36.54 -11.93
CA TRP A 41 2.69 36.57 -12.68
C TRP A 41 1.51 36.98 -11.79
N PHE A 42 1.34 36.34 -10.63
CA PHE A 42 0.30 36.72 -9.67
C PHE A 42 0.48 38.15 -9.16
N THR A 43 1.71 38.56 -8.86
CA THR A 43 2.03 39.93 -8.39
C THR A 43 1.58 40.98 -9.41
N GLU A 44 1.90 40.80 -10.68
CA GLU A 44 1.50 41.68 -11.77
C GLU A 44 -0.03 41.74 -11.94
N ARG A 45 -0.71 40.58 -11.96
CA ARG A 45 -2.17 40.54 -12.17
C ARG A 45 -2.91 41.14 -10.98
N PHE A 46 -2.49 40.83 -9.75
CA PHE A 46 -3.11 41.41 -8.56
C PHE A 46 -2.84 42.90 -8.41
N ALA A 47 -1.70 43.43 -8.89
CA ALA A 47 -1.47 44.87 -8.95
C ALA A 47 -2.46 45.58 -9.90
N LEU A 48 -2.86 44.94 -11.00
CA LEU A 48 -3.92 45.44 -11.88
C LEU A 48 -5.31 45.33 -11.25
N ILE A 49 -5.60 44.20 -10.60
CA ILE A 49 -6.90 43.96 -9.94
C ILE A 49 -7.14 44.96 -8.81
N ARG A 50 -6.11 45.39 -8.09
CA ARG A 50 -6.27 46.45 -7.06
C ARG A 50 -6.80 47.78 -7.60
N LYS A 51 -6.71 48.02 -8.91
CA LYS A 51 -7.17 49.27 -9.54
C LYS A 51 -8.66 49.24 -9.91
N VAL A 52 -9.32 48.08 -9.86
CA VAL A 52 -10.73 47.98 -10.23
C VAL A 52 -11.63 48.21 -9.00
N PRO A 53 -12.89 48.65 -9.18
CA PRO A 53 -13.84 48.81 -8.09
C PRO A 53 -14.06 47.51 -7.28
N ASN A 54 -14.22 47.63 -5.96
CA ASN A 54 -14.33 46.50 -5.02
C ASN A 54 -15.35 45.43 -5.44
N PHE A 55 -16.49 45.83 -6.01
CA PHE A 55 -17.53 44.89 -6.44
C PHE A 55 -17.09 43.95 -7.58
N LEU A 56 -16.01 44.28 -8.31
CA LEU A 56 -15.42 43.46 -9.37
C LEU A 56 -14.27 42.56 -8.88
N LEU A 57 -13.74 42.76 -7.67
CA LEU A 57 -12.65 41.94 -7.11
C LEU A 57 -12.97 40.45 -7.13
N PRO A 58 -14.16 39.98 -6.71
CA PRO A 58 -14.49 38.55 -6.76
C PRO A 58 -14.35 37.94 -8.16
N LYS A 59 -14.79 38.66 -9.19
CA LYS A 59 -14.73 38.18 -10.59
C LYS A 59 -13.29 38.03 -11.05
N TYR A 60 -12.47 39.06 -10.90
CA TYR A 60 -11.11 39.03 -11.43
C TYR A 60 -10.16 38.19 -10.58
N PHE A 61 -10.39 38.10 -9.26
CA PHE A 61 -9.69 37.14 -8.40
C PHE A 61 -9.96 35.70 -8.86
N ALA A 62 -11.23 35.32 -8.99
CA ALA A 62 -11.61 33.97 -9.43
C ALA A 62 -11.03 33.64 -10.81
N LEU A 63 -11.10 34.57 -11.77
CA LEU A 63 -10.51 34.40 -13.10
C LEU A 63 -8.99 34.16 -13.04
N THR A 64 -8.29 34.94 -12.20
CA THR A 64 -6.82 34.84 -12.06
C THR A 64 -6.41 33.52 -11.43
N ILE A 65 -7.07 33.12 -10.34
CA ILE A 65 -6.82 31.84 -9.66
C ILE A 65 -7.12 30.67 -10.60
N HIS A 66 -8.27 30.69 -11.28
CA HIS A 66 -8.65 29.63 -12.21
C HIS A 66 -7.66 29.52 -13.37
N THR A 67 -7.24 30.65 -13.96
CA THR A 67 -6.26 30.65 -15.06
C THR A 67 -4.93 30.01 -14.62
N ALA A 68 -4.43 30.39 -13.43
CA ALA A 68 -3.20 29.80 -12.89
C ALA A 68 -3.35 28.32 -12.56
N TYR A 69 -4.50 27.92 -12.00
CA TYR A 69 -4.81 26.53 -11.68
C TYR A 69 -4.83 25.66 -12.94
N GLU A 70 -5.59 26.05 -13.97
CA GLU A 70 -5.68 25.31 -15.24
C GLU A 70 -4.30 25.19 -15.91
N ALA A 71 -3.52 26.27 -15.94
CA ALA A 71 -2.17 26.24 -16.47
C ALA A 71 -1.24 25.30 -15.68
N SER A 72 -1.35 25.29 -14.35
CA SER A 72 -0.55 24.43 -13.48
C SER A 72 -0.92 22.95 -13.62
N VAL A 73 -2.21 22.64 -13.67
CA VAL A 73 -2.74 21.29 -13.88
C VAL A 73 -2.33 20.77 -15.25
N HIS A 74 -2.55 21.56 -16.31
CA HIS A 74 -2.15 21.19 -17.66
C HIS A 74 -0.63 20.97 -17.74
N LYS A 75 0.17 21.83 -17.10
CA LYS A 75 1.62 21.64 -17.06
C LYS A 75 2.01 20.35 -16.32
N ALA A 76 1.41 20.07 -15.16
CA ALA A 76 1.68 18.85 -14.41
C ALA A 76 1.34 17.59 -15.24
N VAL A 77 0.14 17.53 -15.82
CA VAL A 77 -0.30 16.42 -16.67
C VAL A 77 0.59 16.26 -17.91
N SER A 78 1.03 17.35 -18.53
CA SER A 78 1.93 17.30 -19.70
C SER A 78 3.32 16.74 -19.42
N LEU A 79 3.72 16.67 -18.14
CA LEU A 79 5.00 16.10 -17.71
C LEU A 79 4.87 14.61 -17.34
N MET A 80 3.66 14.08 -17.26
CA MET A 80 3.40 12.69 -16.93
C MET A 80 3.46 11.79 -18.18
N ALA A 81 3.52 10.48 -17.96
CA ALA A 81 3.53 9.49 -19.02
C ALA A 81 2.31 9.61 -19.98
N PRO A 82 2.42 9.16 -21.25
CA PRO A 82 1.37 9.30 -22.26
C PRO A 82 -0.01 8.79 -21.82
N PHE A 83 -0.07 7.67 -21.09
CA PHE A 83 -1.31 7.13 -20.53
C PHE A 83 -2.07 8.15 -19.69
N VAL A 84 -1.36 8.97 -18.90
CA VAL A 84 -1.97 10.03 -18.10
C VAL A 84 -2.20 11.29 -18.93
N ALA A 85 -1.20 11.70 -19.71
CA ALA A 85 -1.25 12.95 -20.49
C ALA A 85 -2.41 12.97 -21.50
N HIS A 86 -2.75 11.81 -22.07
CA HIS A 86 -3.85 11.62 -23.01
C HIS A 86 -5.07 10.91 -22.40
N GLY A 87 -4.99 10.52 -21.13
CA GLY A 87 -6.08 9.87 -20.39
C GLY A 87 -7.24 10.82 -20.11
N ASP A 88 -8.39 10.24 -19.75
CA ASP A 88 -9.58 11.00 -19.41
C ASP A 88 -9.43 11.77 -18.08
N PRO A 89 -10.33 12.73 -17.77
CA PRO A 89 -10.23 13.53 -16.55
C PRO A 89 -10.17 12.74 -15.24
N PHE A 90 -10.72 11.52 -15.18
CA PHE A 90 -10.62 10.67 -14.00
C PHE A 90 -9.19 10.16 -13.78
N ILE A 91 -8.54 9.66 -14.83
CA ILE A 91 -7.12 9.24 -14.83
C ILE A 91 -6.24 10.42 -14.39
N GLN A 92 -6.43 11.59 -15.00
CA GLN A 92 -5.65 12.78 -14.68
C GLN A 92 -5.83 13.21 -13.22
N ARG A 93 -7.06 13.17 -12.68
CA ARG A 93 -7.33 13.50 -11.27
C ARG A 93 -6.64 12.53 -10.31
N LEU A 94 -6.70 11.23 -10.58
CA LEU A 94 -5.98 10.23 -9.79
C LEU A 94 -4.47 10.45 -9.84
N ALA A 95 -3.91 10.74 -11.02
CA ALA A 95 -2.49 11.00 -11.20
C ALA A 95 -2.03 12.28 -10.49
N LEU A 96 -2.87 13.32 -10.43
CA LEU A 96 -2.59 14.55 -9.67
C LEU A 96 -2.46 14.29 -8.16
N CYS A 97 -2.97 13.18 -7.62
CA CYS A 97 -2.67 12.77 -6.24
C CYS A 97 -1.16 12.53 -6.04
N SER A 98 -0.41 12.14 -7.09
CA SER A 98 1.05 12.07 -7.04
C SER A 98 1.66 13.43 -6.69
N VAL A 99 1.16 14.52 -7.30
CA VAL A 99 1.61 15.89 -7.03
C VAL A 99 1.19 16.36 -5.63
N GLN A 100 0.03 15.94 -5.14
CA GLN A 100 -0.44 16.25 -3.78
C GLN A 100 0.48 15.63 -2.72
N LEU A 101 0.87 14.37 -2.92
CA LEU A 101 1.45 13.53 -1.88
C LEU A 101 2.98 13.43 -1.97
N HIS A 102 3.57 13.62 -3.15
CA HIS A 102 5.01 13.62 -3.36
C HIS A 102 5.55 15.06 -3.37
N SER A 103 6.09 15.49 -2.22
CA SER A 103 6.56 16.87 -2.03
C SER A 103 7.71 16.93 -1.01
N THR A 104 8.53 17.97 -1.12
CA THR A 104 9.52 18.32 -0.09
C THR A 104 8.84 19.10 1.02
N VAL A 105 9.11 18.70 2.28
CA VAL A 105 8.62 19.38 3.49
C VAL A 105 9.78 19.65 4.44
N HIS A 106 9.63 20.61 5.35
CA HIS A 106 10.70 20.95 6.30
C HIS A 106 10.88 19.94 7.43
N SER A 107 9.81 19.23 7.82
CA SER A 107 9.81 18.39 9.02
C SER A 107 10.41 17.00 8.82
N THR A 108 10.56 16.54 7.57
CA THR A 108 11.00 15.18 7.26
C THR A 108 11.44 15.04 5.80
N ALA A 109 12.13 13.96 5.48
CA ALA A 109 12.60 13.59 4.15
C ALA A 109 12.77 12.05 4.09
N LEU A 110 13.50 11.54 3.09
CA LEU A 110 13.85 10.11 3.01
C LEU A 110 15.15 9.77 3.76
N HIS A 111 16.03 10.75 3.96
CA HIS A 111 17.32 10.61 4.61
C HIS A 111 17.46 11.65 5.74
N PRO A 112 18.27 11.37 6.78
CA PRO A 112 18.24 12.17 8.02
C PRO A 112 18.79 13.58 7.81
N ASN A 113 19.80 13.71 6.93
CA ASN A 113 20.61 14.90 6.70
C ASN A 113 20.44 15.48 5.28
N GLN A 114 19.41 15.05 4.54
CA GLN A 114 19.15 15.54 3.19
C GLN A 114 17.72 16.04 3.11
N SER A 115 17.53 17.21 2.52
CA SER A 115 16.20 17.65 2.10
C SER A 115 15.90 17.04 0.74
N GLY A 116 14.64 16.69 0.52
CA GLY A 116 14.19 16.13 -0.74
C GLY A 116 12.72 15.75 -0.67
N PRO A 117 12.10 15.48 -1.81
CA PRO A 117 10.72 15.07 -1.85
C PRO A 117 10.55 13.68 -1.26
N SER A 118 9.44 13.48 -0.57
CA SER A 118 9.03 12.17 -0.10
C SER A 118 7.53 11.99 -0.25
N LEU A 119 7.09 10.76 -0.42
CA LEU A 119 5.68 10.42 -0.54
C LEU A 119 5.04 10.37 0.85
N ALA A 120 4.03 11.22 1.06
CA ALA A 120 3.12 11.13 2.20
C ALA A 120 2.16 9.95 2.02
N ALA A 121 1.82 9.25 3.10
CA ALA A 121 0.72 8.30 3.05
C ALA A 121 -0.59 9.03 2.72
N GLY A 122 -0.96 10.06 3.47
CA GLY A 122 -2.24 10.74 3.30
C GLY A 122 -2.26 12.15 3.83
N LEU A 123 -3.18 12.96 3.28
CA LEU A 123 -3.44 14.29 3.83
C LEU A 123 -4.76 14.28 4.62
N THR A 124 -4.83 14.91 5.80
CA THR A 124 -3.74 15.70 6.44
C THR A 124 -2.97 14.95 7.52
N HIS A 125 -3.46 13.79 7.98
CA HIS A 125 -2.95 13.13 9.18
C HIS A 125 -1.50 12.60 9.02
N PHE A 126 -1.13 12.17 7.82
CA PHE A 126 0.15 11.52 7.52
C PHE A 126 1.02 12.36 6.57
N ALA A 127 1.12 13.67 6.86
CA ALA A 127 1.77 14.63 5.97
C ALA A 127 3.13 15.15 6.47
N THR A 128 3.45 14.99 7.75
CA THR A 128 4.58 15.70 8.40
C THR A 128 5.35 14.84 9.39
N ALA A 129 6.60 15.23 9.66
CA ALA A 129 7.47 14.60 10.66
C ALA A 129 7.61 13.08 10.43
N HIS A 130 7.73 12.28 11.49
CA HIS A 130 7.86 10.83 11.40
C HIS A 130 6.64 10.18 10.73
N MET A 131 5.43 10.74 10.93
CA MET A 131 4.16 10.20 10.42
C MET A 131 3.96 10.32 8.91
N ARG A 132 4.91 10.89 8.16
CA ARG A 132 4.73 11.10 6.71
C ARG A 132 4.94 9.84 5.88
N CYS A 133 6.04 9.13 6.11
CA CYS A 133 6.53 8.08 5.21
C CYS A 133 6.43 6.71 5.86
N TRP A 134 5.59 5.86 5.27
CA TRP A 134 5.34 4.49 5.70
C TRP A 134 5.72 3.53 4.57
N GLY A 135 6.63 2.59 4.81
CA GLY A 135 7.16 1.67 3.79
C GLY A 135 6.06 0.88 3.09
N ARG A 136 5.08 0.40 3.86
CA ARG A 136 3.88 -0.26 3.33
C ARG A 136 3.14 0.62 2.33
N ASP A 137 2.70 1.81 2.76
CA ASP A 137 1.97 2.75 1.90
C ASP A 137 2.79 3.17 0.69
N VAL A 138 4.07 3.46 0.87
CA VAL A 138 4.98 3.86 -0.21
C VAL A 138 5.01 2.78 -1.28
N PHE A 139 5.26 1.52 -0.91
CA PHE A 139 5.47 0.46 -1.90
C PHE A 139 4.17 -0.08 -2.50
N ILE A 140 3.04 0.02 -1.80
CA ILE A 140 1.73 -0.20 -2.41
C ILE A 140 1.40 0.94 -3.40
N SER A 141 1.80 2.17 -3.11
CA SER A 141 1.46 3.35 -3.93
C SER A 141 2.40 3.59 -5.10
N LEU A 142 3.66 3.14 -5.00
CA LEU A 142 4.72 3.42 -5.96
C LEU A 142 4.34 3.03 -7.40
N PRO A 143 3.76 1.84 -7.67
CA PRO A 143 3.40 1.45 -9.03
C PRO A 143 2.41 2.42 -9.69
N GLY A 144 1.42 2.92 -8.94
CA GLY A 144 0.41 3.84 -9.47
C GLY A 144 0.87 5.30 -9.51
N LEU A 145 1.36 5.84 -8.39
CA LEU A 145 1.63 7.28 -8.30
C LEU A 145 2.98 7.68 -8.86
N LEU A 146 3.95 6.77 -8.97
CA LEU A 146 5.30 7.09 -9.44
C LEU A 146 5.63 6.41 -10.78
N LEU A 147 5.28 5.13 -10.97
CA LEU A 147 5.58 4.44 -12.25
C LEU A 147 4.55 4.77 -13.35
N THR A 148 3.24 4.64 -13.08
CA THR A 148 2.18 4.92 -14.09
C THR A 148 2.18 6.38 -14.52
N THR A 149 2.61 7.29 -13.64
CA THR A 149 2.76 8.71 -13.95
C THR A 149 4.09 9.03 -14.68
N GLY A 150 5.03 8.09 -14.76
CA GLY A 150 6.34 8.29 -15.40
C GLY A 150 7.40 8.95 -14.52
N ASN A 151 7.15 9.14 -13.22
CA ASN A 151 8.11 9.68 -12.27
C ASN A 151 9.08 8.60 -11.74
N PHE A 152 9.86 8.02 -12.66
CA PHE A 152 10.81 6.95 -12.37
C PHE A 152 11.96 7.39 -11.43
N GLU A 153 12.32 8.67 -11.45
CA GLU A 153 13.37 9.20 -10.56
C GLU A 153 12.90 9.19 -9.10
N ALA A 154 11.68 9.65 -8.82
CA ALA A 154 11.11 9.54 -7.49
C ALA A 154 10.97 8.09 -7.02
N ALA A 155 10.50 7.18 -7.89
CA ALA A 155 10.38 5.76 -7.55
C ALA A 155 11.75 5.15 -7.15
N ARG A 156 12.78 5.44 -7.95
CA ARG A 156 14.16 5.01 -7.70
C ARG A 156 14.67 5.51 -6.35
N THR A 157 14.50 6.80 -6.08
CA THR A 157 14.96 7.43 -4.84
C THR A 157 14.27 6.83 -3.60
N HIS A 158 12.98 6.53 -3.68
CA HIS A 158 12.27 5.86 -2.58
C HIS A 158 12.78 4.42 -2.36
N ILE A 159 12.93 3.64 -3.43
CA ILE A 159 13.48 2.27 -3.33
C ILE A 159 14.84 2.28 -2.64
N LEU A 160 15.78 3.11 -3.10
CA LEU A 160 17.13 3.14 -2.55
C LEU A 160 17.16 3.67 -1.09
N ALA A 161 16.29 4.61 -0.75
CA ALA A 161 16.20 5.13 0.62
C ALA A 161 15.74 4.07 1.62
N PHE A 162 14.72 3.28 1.30
CA PHE A 162 14.28 2.18 2.16
C PHE A 162 15.22 0.96 2.09
N ALA A 163 15.86 0.71 0.95
CA ALA A 163 16.91 -0.31 0.86
C ALA A 163 18.07 0.01 1.82
N SER A 164 18.43 1.29 1.96
CA SER A 164 19.45 1.72 2.92
C SER A 164 19.07 1.41 4.36
N SER A 165 17.78 1.32 4.66
CA SER A 165 17.25 1.04 5.99
C SER A 165 16.96 -0.43 6.23
N LEU A 166 17.54 -1.35 5.47
CA LEU A 166 17.40 -2.78 5.77
C LEU A 166 18.01 -3.09 7.14
N ARG A 167 17.24 -3.76 8.00
CA ARG A 167 17.70 -4.31 9.29
C ARG A 167 16.86 -5.52 9.66
N HIS A 168 17.46 -6.52 10.30
CA HIS A 168 16.81 -7.79 10.66
C HIS A 168 16.31 -8.61 9.45
N GLY A 169 16.72 -8.25 8.23
CA GLY A 169 16.10 -8.77 6.99
C GLY A 169 14.77 -8.14 6.63
N LEU A 170 14.38 -7.02 7.27
CA LEU A 170 13.11 -6.32 7.09
C LEU A 170 13.28 -4.88 6.60
N ILE A 171 12.29 -4.41 5.85
CA ILE A 171 12.08 -3.01 5.52
C ILE A 171 11.16 -2.39 6.58
N PRO A 172 11.46 -1.20 7.10
CA PRO A 172 10.66 -0.62 8.18
C PRO A 172 9.28 -0.18 7.70
N ASN A 173 8.31 -0.16 8.64
CA ASN A 173 7.03 0.48 8.39
C ASN A 173 7.20 1.99 8.48
N LEU A 174 7.47 2.54 9.66
CA LEU A 174 7.74 3.96 9.84
C LEU A 174 9.19 4.25 9.43
N LEU A 175 9.42 5.19 8.50
CA LEU A 175 10.78 5.52 8.05
C LEU A 175 11.49 6.54 8.96
N ASP A 176 10.76 7.57 9.43
CA ASP A 176 11.31 8.74 10.15
C ASP A 176 12.59 9.32 9.50
N ALA A 177 12.57 9.52 8.18
CA ALA A 177 13.73 9.98 7.42
C ALA A 177 15.02 9.18 7.72
N ASN A 178 14.90 7.88 8.00
CA ASN A 178 16.02 7.02 8.40
C ASN A 178 16.74 7.43 9.70
N ARG A 179 16.08 8.20 10.58
CA ARG A 179 16.60 8.52 11.91
C ARG A 179 16.32 7.37 12.87
N HIS A 180 15.03 7.10 13.11
CA HIS A 180 14.54 6.05 14.00
C HIS A 180 13.44 5.21 13.33
N PRO A 181 13.77 4.48 12.25
CA PRO A 181 12.79 3.64 11.58
C PRO A 181 12.30 2.51 12.49
N ARG A 182 11.02 2.15 12.37
CA ARG A 182 10.36 1.09 13.17
C ARG A 182 10.11 -0.17 12.34
N TYR A 183 10.53 -1.32 12.85
CA TYR A 183 10.50 -2.63 12.15
C TYR A 183 9.40 -3.54 12.69
N ASN A 184 8.17 -3.03 12.78
CA ASN A 184 6.99 -3.78 13.24
C ASN A 184 6.11 -4.31 12.08
N ALA A 185 6.51 -4.12 10.82
CA ALA A 185 5.80 -4.64 9.65
C ALA A 185 6.53 -5.84 9.03
N ARG A 186 5.82 -6.95 8.90
CA ARG A 186 6.29 -8.17 8.22
C ARG A 186 6.02 -8.15 6.72
N ASP A 187 5.02 -7.39 6.29
CA ASP A 187 4.60 -7.26 4.89
C ASP A 187 5.42 -6.22 4.10
N ALA A 188 5.97 -5.20 4.76
CA ALA A 188 6.68 -4.09 4.11
C ALA A 188 7.85 -4.53 3.23
N ALA A 189 8.62 -5.54 3.65
CA ALA A 189 9.72 -6.09 2.86
C ALA A 189 9.24 -6.70 1.53
N TRP A 190 8.08 -7.36 1.54
CA TRP A 190 7.53 -8.01 0.36
C TRP A 190 6.87 -7.01 -0.60
N TRP A 191 6.23 -5.97 -0.07
CA TRP A 191 5.78 -4.84 -0.87
C TRP A 191 6.96 -4.12 -1.53
N PHE A 192 8.05 -3.89 -0.79
CA PHE A 192 9.29 -3.34 -1.33
C PHE A 192 9.83 -4.18 -2.49
N LEU A 193 9.93 -5.51 -2.33
CA LEU A 193 10.43 -6.39 -3.39
C LEU A 193 9.52 -6.40 -4.63
N GLN A 194 8.21 -6.38 -4.44
CA GLN A 194 7.25 -6.22 -5.54
C GLN A 194 7.45 -4.88 -6.27
N ALA A 195 7.64 -3.78 -5.53
CA ALA A 195 7.90 -2.47 -6.11
C ALA A 195 9.23 -2.40 -6.88
N VAL A 196 10.29 -3.09 -6.41
CA VAL A 196 11.56 -3.21 -7.14
C VAL A 196 11.36 -4.00 -8.45
N GLN A 197 10.59 -5.10 -8.40
CA GLN A 197 10.24 -5.86 -9.59
C GLN A 197 9.47 -4.99 -10.59
N ASP A 198 8.43 -4.29 -10.15
CA ASP A 198 7.62 -3.40 -10.99
C ASP A 198 8.48 -2.28 -11.60
N TYR A 199 9.41 -1.71 -10.82
CA TYR A 199 10.38 -0.74 -11.32
C TYR A 199 11.24 -1.32 -12.44
N CYS A 200 11.86 -2.48 -12.20
CA CYS A 200 12.75 -3.12 -13.18
C CYS A 200 12.03 -3.48 -14.49
N GLN A 201 10.72 -3.70 -14.45
CA GLN A 201 9.90 -4.00 -15.63
C GLN A 201 9.50 -2.75 -16.41
N ARG A 202 9.28 -1.62 -15.73
CA ARG A 202 8.59 -0.44 -16.30
C ARG A 202 9.50 0.77 -16.50
N ALA A 203 10.50 0.94 -15.62
CA ALA A 203 11.41 2.07 -15.69
C ALA A 203 12.49 1.84 -16.77
N PRO A 204 12.93 2.90 -17.48
CA PRO A 204 14.00 2.79 -18.48
C PRO A 204 15.34 2.26 -17.95
N GLU A 205 15.67 2.50 -16.67
CA GLU A 205 16.87 1.94 -16.02
C GLU A 205 16.81 0.40 -15.93
N GLY A 206 15.61 -0.16 -15.85
CA GLY A 206 15.36 -1.60 -15.82
C GLY A 206 16.18 -2.32 -14.74
N LEU A 207 16.79 -3.45 -15.12
CA LEU A 207 17.58 -4.28 -14.21
C LEU A 207 18.90 -3.64 -13.75
N ALA A 208 19.36 -2.54 -14.37
CA ALA A 208 20.56 -1.84 -13.91
C ALA A 208 20.38 -1.27 -12.49
N LEU A 209 19.13 -1.08 -12.05
CA LEU A 209 18.83 -0.72 -10.66
C LEU A 209 19.42 -1.72 -9.66
N LEU A 210 19.47 -3.03 -10.00
CA LEU A 210 19.97 -4.08 -9.11
C LEU A 210 21.47 -3.96 -8.81
N GLU A 211 22.22 -3.34 -9.70
CA GLU A 211 23.65 -3.08 -9.55
C GLU A 211 23.94 -1.79 -8.78
N THR A 212 22.91 -0.98 -8.51
CA THR A 212 23.07 0.30 -7.83
C THR A 212 23.63 0.08 -6.41
N PRO A 213 24.76 0.72 -6.06
CA PRO A 213 25.30 0.66 -4.71
C PRO A 213 24.37 1.36 -3.71
N VAL A 214 24.01 0.67 -2.64
CA VAL A 214 23.21 1.17 -1.53
C VAL A 214 24.12 1.30 -0.31
N ALA A 215 24.37 2.53 0.13
CA ALA A 215 25.03 2.79 1.41
C ALA A 215 24.05 2.46 2.54
N ARG A 216 24.40 1.52 3.43
CA ARG A 216 23.51 1.02 4.47
C ARG A 216 23.46 2.00 5.64
N ARG A 217 22.26 2.44 6.02
CA ARG A 217 22.03 3.25 7.21
C ARG A 217 22.47 2.53 8.49
N PHE A 218 22.28 1.21 8.54
CA PHE A 218 22.66 0.35 9.66
C PHE A 218 23.74 -0.67 9.25
N PRO A 219 24.66 -1.02 10.16
CA PRO A 219 25.61 -2.11 9.94
C PRO A 219 24.89 -3.43 9.66
N SER A 220 25.53 -4.35 8.94
CA SER A 220 24.98 -5.69 8.66
C SER A 220 24.79 -6.56 9.91
N THR A 221 25.31 -6.14 11.07
CA THR A 221 25.20 -6.83 12.37
C THR A 221 23.86 -6.61 13.08
N ASP A 222 22.93 -5.87 12.48
CA ASP A 222 21.64 -5.48 13.08
C ASP A 222 21.74 -4.58 14.32
N GLU A 223 22.92 -4.03 14.64
CA GLU A 223 23.08 -3.05 15.70
C GLU A 223 22.40 -1.73 15.31
N PHE A 224 21.64 -1.14 16.23
CA PHE A 224 21.14 0.21 16.03
C PHE A 224 22.27 1.21 16.27
N VAL A 225 22.50 2.10 15.31
CA VAL A 225 23.44 3.21 15.43
C VAL A 225 22.75 4.51 15.03
N THR A 226 23.09 5.62 15.67
CA THR A 226 22.51 6.93 15.36
C THR A 226 23.00 7.45 13.99
N PRO A 227 22.31 8.42 13.35
CA PRO A 227 22.70 8.91 12.03
C PRO A 227 24.08 9.56 11.95
N ASP A 228 24.61 10.02 13.08
CA ASP A 228 25.92 10.66 13.25
C ASP A 228 27.03 9.68 13.66
N ASP A 229 26.70 8.41 13.96
CA ASP A 229 27.69 7.38 14.25
C ASP A 229 28.55 7.09 12.99
N PRO A 230 29.88 7.00 13.08
CA PRO A 230 30.76 6.71 11.94
C PRO A 230 30.45 5.40 11.20
N ARG A 231 29.72 4.47 11.84
CA ARG A 231 29.27 3.21 11.23
C ARG A 231 28.02 3.37 10.38
N ALA A 232 27.25 4.45 10.57
CA ALA A 232 26.12 4.76 9.71
C ALA A 232 26.61 5.07 8.29
N TYR A 233 26.04 4.42 7.28
CA TYR A 233 26.44 4.57 5.88
C TYR A 233 27.90 4.16 5.58
N ALA A 234 28.56 3.41 6.47
CA ALA A 234 29.93 2.93 6.27
C ALA A 234 30.02 1.70 5.34
N GLU A 235 28.99 0.86 5.35
CA GLU A 235 28.89 -0.33 4.50
C GLU A 235 28.09 -0.01 3.25
N THR A 236 28.50 -0.57 2.11
CA THR A 236 27.77 -0.43 0.83
C THR A 236 27.63 -1.79 0.20
N ALA A 237 26.44 -2.09 -0.31
CA ALA A 237 26.17 -3.30 -1.07
C ALA A 237 25.29 -2.97 -2.29
N PRO A 238 25.45 -3.66 -3.43
CA PRO A 238 24.49 -3.58 -4.53
C PRO A 238 23.07 -3.89 -4.04
N LEU A 239 22.05 -3.29 -4.66
CA LEU A 239 20.65 -3.58 -4.33
C LEU A 239 20.34 -5.09 -4.44
N ALA A 240 20.94 -5.80 -5.39
CA ALA A 240 20.79 -7.25 -5.51
C ALA A 240 21.19 -8.02 -4.23
N ASP A 241 22.21 -7.54 -3.51
CA ASP A 241 22.69 -8.16 -2.27
C ASP A 241 21.77 -7.82 -1.09
N ILE A 242 21.19 -6.61 -1.07
CA ILE A 242 20.14 -6.23 -0.11
C ILE A 242 18.92 -7.15 -0.28
N ILE A 243 18.50 -7.40 -1.52
CA ILE A 243 17.43 -8.35 -1.84
C ILE A 243 17.80 -9.76 -1.36
N GLN A 244 19.01 -10.23 -1.68
CA GLN A 244 19.47 -11.54 -1.22
C GLN A 244 19.47 -11.67 0.31
N GLU A 245 19.82 -10.62 1.03
CA GLU A 245 19.81 -10.61 2.49
C GLU A 245 18.39 -10.79 3.04
N ILE A 246 17.38 -10.11 2.47
CA ILE A 246 15.97 -10.31 2.85
C ILE A 246 15.60 -11.79 2.69
N LEU A 247 15.82 -12.38 1.51
CA LEU A 247 15.48 -13.77 1.23
C LEU A 247 16.23 -14.74 2.17
N SER A 248 17.52 -14.50 2.39
CA SER A 248 18.35 -15.36 3.23
C SER A 248 17.94 -15.31 4.70
N ARG A 249 17.60 -14.13 5.22
CA ARG A 249 17.14 -13.95 6.61
C ARG A 249 15.79 -14.63 6.83
N HIS A 250 14.83 -14.41 5.95
CA HIS A 250 13.52 -15.08 6.04
C HIS A 250 13.62 -16.61 5.92
N ALA A 251 14.52 -17.12 5.08
CA ALA A 251 14.78 -18.54 4.90
C ALA A 251 15.32 -19.23 6.16
N ASN A 252 16.11 -18.52 6.97
CA ASN A 252 16.75 -19.05 8.18
C ASN A 252 16.04 -18.66 9.49
N GLY A 253 14.96 -17.88 9.40
CA GLY A 253 14.26 -17.35 10.56
C GLY A 253 14.81 -16.00 11.02
N ILE A 254 13.90 -15.14 11.47
CA ILE A 254 14.17 -13.81 12.01
C ILE A 254 13.56 -13.79 13.41
N HIS A 255 14.40 -13.52 14.41
CA HIS A 255 14.01 -13.50 15.82
C HIS A 255 14.67 -12.30 16.48
N PHE A 256 13.90 -11.28 16.81
CA PHE A 256 14.40 -10.11 17.53
C PHE A 256 13.30 -9.45 18.35
N ARG A 257 13.73 -8.68 19.34
CA ARG A 257 12.89 -7.76 20.08
C ARG A 257 13.07 -6.35 19.51
N GLU A 258 11.97 -5.64 19.28
CA GLU A 258 12.02 -4.26 18.77
C GLU A 258 13.00 -3.40 19.60
N TRP A 259 13.84 -2.65 18.89
CA TRP A 259 14.79 -1.75 19.53
C TRP A 259 14.02 -0.65 20.28
N ASN A 260 14.43 -0.35 21.51
CA ASN A 260 13.72 0.52 22.45
C ASN A 260 12.30 0.06 22.82
N ALA A 261 12.03 -1.25 22.79
CA ALA A 261 10.78 -1.82 23.29
C ALA A 261 10.39 -1.29 24.68
N GLY A 262 9.17 -0.75 24.77
CA GLY A 262 8.61 -0.16 25.98
C GLY A 262 7.60 0.94 25.66
N PRO A 263 6.99 1.55 26.70
CA PRO A 263 5.91 2.53 26.54
C PRO A 263 6.28 3.79 25.75
N GLU A 264 7.57 4.12 25.65
CA GLU A 264 8.04 5.26 24.84
C GLU A 264 7.98 4.97 23.33
N LEU A 265 8.15 3.70 22.93
CA LEU A 265 8.03 3.28 21.54
C LEU A 265 6.57 3.03 21.16
N ASP A 266 5.82 2.38 22.05
CA ASP A 266 4.41 2.05 21.86
C ASP A 266 3.74 1.97 23.23
N HIS A 267 2.90 2.96 23.55
CA HIS A 267 2.31 3.09 24.88
C HIS A 267 1.23 2.03 25.17
N ALA A 268 0.67 1.43 24.12
CA ALA A 268 -0.41 0.46 24.23
C ALA A 268 0.09 -0.99 24.19
N MET A 269 1.12 -1.28 23.39
CA MET A 269 1.62 -2.62 23.15
C MET A 269 2.10 -3.33 24.43
N GLN A 270 1.73 -4.61 24.57
CA GLN A 270 2.21 -5.48 25.65
C GLN A 270 3.65 -5.94 25.39
N ASP A 271 4.34 -6.38 26.45
CA ASP A 271 5.74 -6.84 26.35
C ASP A 271 5.97 -7.89 25.26
N ALA A 272 5.08 -8.87 25.15
CA ALA A 272 5.12 -9.93 24.15
C ALA A 272 4.90 -9.42 22.71
N GLY A 273 4.25 -8.26 22.54
CA GLY A 273 4.01 -7.66 21.23
C GLY A 273 5.27 -7.10 20.57
N PHE A 274 6.28 -6.73 21.38
CA PHE A 274 7.57 -6.24 20.88
C PHE A 274 8.49 -7.36 20.36
N GLN A 275 8.12 -8.62 20.58
CA GLN A 275 8.85 -9.76 20.03
C GLN A 275 8.37 -10.02 18.60
N ILE A 276 9.32 -10.03 17.66
CA ILE A 276 9.10 -10.30 16.25
C ILE A 276 9.78 -11.63 15.91
N ASP A 277 8.95 -12.62 15.58
CA ASP A 277 9.37 -13.92 15.09
C ASP A 277 8.80 -14.13 13.69
N ILE A 278 9.65 -14.55 12.75
CA ILE A 278 9.29 -14.87 11.37
C ILE A 278 10.11 -16.10 10.96
N PHE A 279 9.48 -17.10 10.37
CA PHE A 279 10.17 -18.31 9.92
C PHE A 279 9.52 -18.84 8.65
N THR A 280 10.32 -19.55 7.84
CA THR A 280 9.82 -20.26 6.67
C THR A 280 9.46 -21.68 7.09
N ASP A 281 8.18 -22.07 6.94
CA ASP A 281 7.79 -23.47 7.04
C ASP A 281 8.27 -24.19 5.78
N TRP A 282 9.32 -24.98 5.91
CA TRP A 282 9.93 -25.68 4.78
C TRP A 282 9.17 -26.90 4.26
N THR A 283 8.03 -27.24 4.88
CA THR A 283 7.10 -28.25 4.35
C THR A 283 6.14 -27.65 3.32
N THR A 284 5.84 -26.35 3.43
CA THR A 284 4.92 -25.61 2.55
C THR A 284 5.60 -24.53 1.71
N GLY A 285 6.73 -24.02 2.18
CA GLY A 285 7.44 -22.85 1.65
C GLY A 285 6.86 -21.53 2.14
N PHE A 286 5.83 -21.52 2.99
CA PHE A 286 5.19 -20.30 3.45
C PHE A 286 6.01 -19.59 4.52
N ILE A 287 5.87 -18.27 4.57
CA ILE A 287 6.49 -17.47 5.63
C ILE A 287 5.45 -17.24 6.72
N HIS A 288 5.68 -17.88 7.85
CA HIS A 288 4.92 -17.68 9.07
C HIS A 288 5.58 -16.59 9.92
N GLY A 289 4.80 -15.86 10.70
CA GLY A 289 5.38 -14.97 11.70
C GLY A 289 4.35 -14.17 12.47
N GLY A 290 4.84 -13.40 13.42
CA GLY A 290 4.01 -12.67 14.37
C GLY A 290 3.53 -13.54 15.53
N ASN A 291 2.69 -12.97 16.37
CA ASN A 291 2.01 -13.63 17.48
C ASN A 291 0.67 -12.93 17.76
N GLU A 292 -0.12 -13.44 18.69
CA GLU A 292 -1.45 -12.88 19.02
C GLU A 292 -1.41 -11.45 19.60
N HIS A 293 -0.22 -10.98 20.00
CA HIS A 293 0.03 -9.68 20.63
C HIS A 293 0.66 -8.64 19.69
N ASN A 294 0.87 -8.95 18.40
CA ASN A 294 1.46 -7.99 17.45
C ASN A 294 0.66 -7.82 16.15
N CYS A 295 1.05 -6.77 15.42
CA CYS A 295 0.34 -6.23 14.27
C CYS A 295 1.25 -6.16 13.03
N GLY A 296 1.75 -7.31 12.59
CA GLY A 296 2.75 -7.37 11.51
C GLY A 296 2.26 -7.14 10.08
N THR A 297 0.96 -6.89 9.86
CA THR A 297 0.35 -6.72 8.52
C THR A 297 -0.40 -5.40 8.45
N TRP A 298 -0.83 -4.96 7.28
CA TRP A 298 -1.60 -3.73 7.10
C TRP A 298 -2.87 -3.59 7.95
N MET A 299 -3.42 -4.70 8.44
CA MET A 299 -4.51 -4.70 9.43
C MET A 299 -3.94 -4.55 10.84
N ASP A 300 -3.34 -3.40 11.16
CA ASP A 300 -2.42 -3.21 12.30
C ASP A 300 -2.98 -2.49 13.54
N LYS A 301 -4.30 -2.40 13.69
CA LYS A 301 -4.90 -1.73 14.84
C LYS A 301 -4.58 -2.41 16.18
N MET A 302 -3.74 -1.77 16.98
CA MET A 302 -3.49 -2.09 18.39
C MET A 302 -4.58 -1.48 19.28
N GLY A 303 -5.13 -2.27 20.22
CA GLY A 303 -6.13 -1.80 21.15
C GLY A 303 -5.58 -0.86 22.21
N ASP A 304 -6.30 0.23 22.47
CA ASP A 304 -5.82 1.34 23.32
C ASP A 304 -6.81 1.72 24.43
N SER A 305 -7.89 0.95 24.63
CA SER A 305 -8.88 1.23 25.68
C SER A 305 -8.67 0.33 26.89
N ALA A 306 -8.16 0.90 27.97
CA ALA A 306 -8.13 0.25 29.27
C ALA A 306 -9.56 0.02 29.80
N LYS A 307 -10.45 0.99 29.57
CA LYS A 307 -11.86 0.96 30.00
C LYS A 307 -12.64 -0.20 29.39
N ALA A 308 -12.43 -0.48 28.12
CA ALA A 308 -13.03 -1.64 27.44
C ALA A 308 -12.22 -2.94 27.60
N GLY A 309 -11.12 -2.95 28.36
CA GLY A 309 -10.30 -4.15 28.62
C GLY A 309 -9.51 -4.67 27.40
N ILE A 310 -9.23 -3.80 26.44
CA ILE A 310 -8.55 -4.13 25.17
C ILE A 310 -7.16 -3.49 25.01
N LEU A 311 -6.66 -2.79 26.04
CA LEU A 311 -5.33 -2.18 26.01
C LEU A 311 -4.24 -3.23 25.69
N GLY A 312 -3.50 -2.98 24.61
CA GLY A 312 -2.42 -3.82 24.12
C GLY A 312 -2.87 -5.14 23.50
N LYS A 313 -4.16 -5.28 23.17
CA LYS A 313 -4.70 -6.44 22.43
C LYS A 313 -4.93 -6.03 20.97
N PRO A 314 -4.22 -6.64 20.00
CA PRO A 314 -4.49 -6.45 18.59
C PRO A 314 -5.93 -6.81 18.22
N ALA A 315 -6.54 -5.97 17.39
CA ALA A 315 -7.86 -6.24 16.80
C ALA A 315 -7.80 -7.44 15.85
N THR A 316 -6.77 -7.45 15.01
CA THR A 316 -6.56 -8.35 13.88
C THR A 316 -5.11 -8.82 13.86
N PRO A 317 -4.65 -9.58 14.87
CA PRO A 317 -3.37 -10.24 14.74
C PRO A 317 -3.49 -11.25 13.60
N ARG A 318 -2.74 -11.01 12.54
CA ARG A 318 -2.68 -11.89 11.36
C ARG A 318 -1.37 -12.65 11.37
N ASP A 319 -1.09 -13.26 12.52
CA ASP A 319 0.05 -14.14 12.68
C ASP A 319 -0.13 -15.46 11.93
N GLY A 320 0.94 -16.24 11.79
CA GLY A 320 1.00 -17.33 10.82
C GLY A 320 1.35 -16.79 9.43
N ALA A 321 0.77 -17.36 8.38
CA ALA A 321 1.05 -17.02 6.98
C ALA A 321 -0.11 -16.25 6.32
N PRO A 322 -0.13 -14.90 6.36
CA PRO A 322 -1.02 -14.06 5.58
C PRO A 322 -0.97 -14.34 4.08
N VAL A 323 -2.14 -14.44 3.46
CA VAL A 323 -2.26 -14.80 2.04
C VAL A 323 -1.54 -13.84 1.10
N GLU A 324 -1.55 -12.53 1.39
CA GLU A 324 -0.87 -11.54 0.56
C GLU A 324 0.65 -11.64 0.67
N ILE A 325 1.20 -11.98 1.84
CA ILE A 325 2.63 -12.20 2.02
C ILE A 325 3.06 -13.42 1.20
N THR A 326 2.32 -14.53 1.29
CA THR A 326 2.60 -15.74 0.49
C THR A 326 2.56 -15.45 -1.01
N GLY A 327 1.58 -14.66 -1.48
CA GLY A 327 1.51 -14.22 -2.88
C GLY A 327 2.70 -13.37 -3.30
N LEU A 328 3.11 -12.39 -2.48
CA LEU A 328 4.26 -11.52 -2.78
C LEU A 328 5.59 -12.28 -2.75
N VAL A 329 5.74 -13.23 -1.82
CA VAL A 329 6.89 -14.15 -1.78
C VAL A 329 6.95 -14.98 -3.06
N LYS A 330 5.81 -15.55 -3.49
CA LYS A 330 5.74 -16.29 -4.75
C LYS A 330 6.14 -15.44 -5.95
N SER A 331 5.60 -14.21 -6.04
CA SER A 331 5.93 -13.27 -7.11
C SER A 331 7.43 -12.98 -7.17
N THR A 332 8.03 -12.70 -6.00
CA THR A 332 9.46 -12.44 -5.82
C THR A 332 10.30 -13.65 -6.24
N LEU A 333 9.96 -14.85 -5.77
CA LEU A 333 10.71 -16.08 -6.07
C LEU A 333 10.65 -16.42 -7.55
N ARG A 334 9.48 -16.31 -8.19
CA ARG A 334 9.31 -16.47 -9.64
C ARG A 334 10.24 -15.51 -10.39
N TRP A 335 10.23 -14.22 -10.02
CA TRP A 335 11.07 -13.21 -10.66
C TRP A 335 12.56 -13.50 -10.50
N LEU A 336 13.02 -13.76 -9.27
CA LEU A 336 14.42 -14.08 -8.99
C LEU A 336 14.87 -15.40 -9.63
N ALA A 337 14.00 -16.42 -9.70
CA ALA A 337 14.28 -17.67 -10.39
C ALA A 337 14.53 -17.43 -11.89
N GLN A 338 13.71 -16.61 -12.54
CA GLN A 338 13.88 -16.24 -13.95
C GLN A 338 15.16 -15.42 -14.20
N LEU A 339 15.46 -14.44 -13.33
CA LEU A 339 16.68 -13.64 -13.45
C LEU A 339 17.94 -14.47 -13.20
N SER A 340 17.95 -15.30 -12.16
CA SER A 340 19.05 -16.23 -11.85
C SER A 340 19.29 -17.21 -13.00
N ALA A 341 18.24 -17.82 -13.54
CA ALA A 341 18.34 -18.76 -14.67
C ALA A 341 18.91 -18.10 -15.94
N SER A 342 18.65 -16.80 -16.13
CA SER A 342 19.18 -16.01 -17.25
C SER A 342 20.51 -15.30 -16.95
N GLY A 343 21.11 -15.52 -15.77
CA GLY A 343 22.38 -14.91 -15.37
C GLY A 343 22.29 -13.41 -15.06
N LYS A 344 21.08 -12.88 -14.84
CA LYS A 344 20.79 -11.47 -14.57
C LYS A 344 20.59 -11.14 -13.09
N PHE A 345 20.75 -12.14 -12.21
CA PHE A 345 20.81 -11.96 -10.76
C PHE A 345 22.03 -12.72 -10.22
N PRO A 346 22.83 -12.14 -9.32
CA PRO A 346 24.10 -12.74 -8.88
C PRO A 346 23.92 -13.98 -8.01
N HIS A 347 22.76 -14.14 -7.36
CA HIS A 347 22.47 -15.25 -6.46
C HIS A 347 21.52 -16.26 -7.11
N ARG A 348 21.62 -17.53 -6.69
CA ARG A 348 20.78 -18.62 -7.23
C ARG A 348 19.74 -19.17 -6.25
N GLY A 349 19.80 -18.74 -5.01
CA GLY A 349 19.05 -19.32 -3.90
C GLY A 349 19.61 -18.92 -2.56
N VAL A 350 19.22 -19.64 -1.52
CA VAL A 350 19.56 -19.39 -0.13
C VAL A 350 20.19 -20.62 0.50
N LYS A 351 21.13 -20.42 1.42
CA LYS A 351 21.61 -21.48 2.31
C LYS A 351 20.72 -21.48 3.54
N VAL A 352 20.10 -22.62 3.82
CA VAL A 352 19.22 -22.84 4.97
C VAL A 352 19.97 -23.70 5.98
N GLN A 353 20.11 -23.21 7.20
CA GLN A 353 20.71 -23.95 8.31
C GLN A 353 19.71 -25.01 8.82
N ASN A 354 20.17 -26.22 9.12
CA ASN A 354 19.31 -27.26 9.70
C ASN A 354 19.31 -27.14 11.23
N ASP A 355 18.15 -27.27 11.87
CA ASP A 355 17.98 -27.26 13.33
C ASP A 355 18.45 -28.55 14.04
N SER A 356 19.15 -29.46 13.36
CA SER A 356 19.54 -30.75 13.96
C SER A 356 20.85 -30.60 14.75
N ALA A 357 20.78 -30.86 16.06
CA ALA A 357 21.89 -30.85 17.00
C ALA A 357 23.04 -31.86 16.69
N ASP A 358 22.95 -32.63 15.59
CA ASP A 358 23.87 -33.71 15.24
C ASP A 358 24.63 -33.50 13.91
N GLY A 359 24.68 -32.28 13.34
CA GLY A 359 25.60 -32.00 12.25
C GLY A 359 25.53 -30.62 11.63
N ASP A 360 26.70 -30.10 11.27
CA ASP A 360 26.97 -28.87 10.50
C ASP A 360 26.46 -28.96 9.04
N GLY A 361 25.17 -29.26 8.88
CA GLY A 361 24.53 -29.44 7.58
C GLY A 361 23.70 -28.22 7.21
N SER A 362 24.22 -27.36 6.35
CA SER A 362 23.39 -26.39 5.62
C SER A 362 22.85 -27.04 4.34
N ARG A 363 21.57 -26.87 4.01
CA ARG A 363 21.03 -27.22 2.69
C ARG A 363 20.92 -25.99 1.81
N PHE A 364 21.22 -26.11 0.53
CA PHE A 364 20.99 -25.04 -0.43
C PHE A 364 19.62 -25.20 -1.07
N VAL A 365 18.80 -24.15 -1.04
CA VAL A 365 17.47 -24.11 -1.67
C VAL A 365 17.52 -23.08 -2.78
N THR A 366 17.32 -23.51 -4.02
CA THR A 366 17.26 -22.56 -5.15
C THR A 366 15.96 -21.74 -5.07
N TYR A 367 15.93 -20.54 -5.68
CA TYR A 367 14.66 -19.80 -5.76
C TYR A 367 13.59 -20.57 -6.51
N ALA A 368 13.99 -21.34 -7.53
CA ALA A 368 13.07 -22.19 -8.28
C ALA A 368 12.48 -23.30 -7.40
N ASP A 369 13.29 -23.95 -6.54
CA ASP A 369 12.78 -24.99 -5.64
C ASP A 369 11.81 -24.43 -4.60
N TRP A 370 12.10 -23.23 -4.07
CA TRP A 370 11.20 -22.55 -3.13
C TRP A 370 9.91 -22.08 -3.82
N ASP A 371 10.02 -21.48 -5.01
CA ASP A 371 8.89 -21.11 -5.88
C ASP A 371 7.96 -22.31 -6.13
N GLN A 372 8.53 -23.44 -6.54
CA GLN A 372 7.79 -24.67 -6.83
C GLN A 372 7.23 -25.34 -5.58
N LEU A 373 7.85 -25.13 -4.41
CA LEU A 373 7.31 -25.59 -3.14
C LEU A 373 6.03 -24.84 -2.78
N ILE A 374 6.02 -23.51 -2.89
CA ILE A 374 4.79 -22.72 -2.68
C ILE A 374 3.75 -23.09 -3.74
N GLN A 375 4.15 -23.23 -5.01
CA GLN A 375 3.26 -23.56 -6.12
C GLN A 375 2.43 -24.82 -5.88
N ARG A 376 3.04 -25.87 -5.32
CA ARG A 376 2.36 -27.18 -5.12
C ARG A 376 1.53 -27.26 -3.85
N THR A 377 1.79 -26.39 -2.87
CA THR A 377 1.14 -26.45 -1.54
C THR A 377 0.10 -25.35 -1.35
N PHE A 378 0.15 -24.25 -2.11
CA PHE A 378 -0.71 -23.09 -1.89
C PHE A 378 -2.20 -23.44 -1.85
N GLU A 379 -2.74 -24.01 -2.94
CA GLU A 379 -4.18 -24.29 -3.00
C GLU A 379 -4.63 -25.27 -1.91
N THR A 380 -3.82 -26.29 -1.58
CA THR A 380 -4.22 -27.30 -0.59
C THR A 380 -4.30 -26.77 0.84
N HIS A 381 -3.70 -25.60 1.10
CA HIS A 381 -3.72 -24.98 2.44
C HIS A 381 -4.64 -23.78 2.51
N TYR A 382 -4.70 -22.97 1.45
CA TYR A 382 -5.48 -21.73 1.42
C TYR A 382 -6.90 -21.89 0.87
N TYR A 383 -7.15 -22.77 -0.10
CA TYR A 383 -8.48 -22.84 -0.72
C TYR A 383 -9.46 -23.60 0.17
N ILE A 384 -10.64 -23.03 0.39
CA ILE A 384 -11.77 -23.69 1.05
C ILE A 384 -12.74 -24.19 -0.03
N PRO A 385 -12.83 -25.52 -0.27
CA PRO A 385 -13.65 -26.07 -1.35
C PRO A 385 -15.11 -25.67 -1.28
N SER A 386 -15.66 -25.27 -2.44
CA SER A 386 -17.09 -25.04 -2.64
C SER A 386 -17.89 -26.34 -2.60
N GLU A 387 -19.21 -26.23 -2.40
CA GLU A 387 -20.11 -27.39 -2.43
C GLU A 387 -20.12 -28.07 -3.82
N THR A 388 -19.91 -27.28 -4.87
CA THR A 388 -19.78 -27.80 -6.25
C THR A 388 -18.49 -28.57 -6.43
N ASP A 389 -17.38 -28.15 -5.82
CA ASP A 389 -16.11 -28.89 -5.84
C ASP A 389 -16.18 -30.21 -5.05
N ALA A 390 -16.91 -30.22 -3.92
CA ALA A 390 -17.14 -31.42 -3.12
C ALA A 390 -17.92 -32.52 -3.88
N SER A 391 -18.76 -32.14 -4.85
CA SER A 391 -19.58 -33.07 -5.64
C SER A 391 -18.94 -33.53 -6.96
N ALA A 392 -17.87 -32.86 -7.42
CA ALA A 392 -17.30 -33.06 -8.76
C ALA A 392 -16.28 -34.21 -8.88
N ASN A 393 -15.97 -34.95 -7.80
CA ASN A 393 -14.87 -35.93 -7.78
C ASN A 393 -13.51 -35.34 -8.24
N ASP A 394 -13.40 -34.00 -8.14
CA ASP A 394 -12.22 -33.25 -8.47
C ASP A 394 -11.18 -33.48 -7.36
N GLN A 395 -9.89 -33.55 -7.68
CA GLN A 395 -8.87 -33.94 -6.69
C GLN A 395 -8.77 -32.97 -5.48
N ALA A 396 -9.40 -31.79 -5.54
CA ALA A 396 -9.56 -30.90 -4.39
C ALA A 396 -10.59 -31.38 -3.35
N ALA A 397 -11.47 -32.33 -3.70
CA ALA A 397 -12.28 -33.07 -2.72
C ALA A 397 -11.42 -33.90 -1.74
N ALA A 398 -10.10 -34.00 -1.97
CA ALA A 398 -9.15 -34.60 -1.05
C ALA A 398 -8.51 -33.62 -0.04
N VAL A 399 -8.78 -32.30 -0.14
CA VAL A 399 -8.32 -31.33 0.88
C VAL A 399 -9.24 -31.44 2.09
N VAL A 400 -8.81 -32.23 3.08
CA VAL A 400 -9.50 -32.35 4.36
C VAL A 400 -9.20 -31.10 5.17
N GLU A 401 -10.17 -30.19 5.24
CA GLU A 401 -10.10 -29.03 6.13
C GLU A 401 -10.00 -29.52 7.59
N PRO A 402 -8.98 -29.09 8.36
CA PRO A 402 -8.79 -29.58 9.73
C PRO A 402 -9.85 -29.06 10.71
N HIS A 403 -10.46 -27.92 10.38
CA HIS A 403 -11.46 -27.25 11.22
C HIS A 403 -12.72 -26.87 10.41
N PRO A 404 -13.47 -27.85 9.87
CA PRO A 404 -14.66 -27.56 9.07
C PRO A 404 -15.74 -26.80 9.86
N GLU A 405 -15.75 -26.94 11.19
CA GLU A 405 -16.63 -26.23 12.12
C GLU A 405 -16.39 -24.72 12.19
N LEU A 406 -15.22 -24.24 11.74
CA LEU A 406 -14.87 -22.82 11.74
C LEU A 406 -15.13 -22.11 10.40
N ILE A 407 -15.60 -22.85 9.39
CA ILE A 407 -15.85 -22.32 8.05
C ILE A 407 -17.15 -21.50 8.05
N ASN A 408 -17.03 -20.20 7.79
CA ASN A 408 -18.21 -19.34 7.59
C ASN A 408 -18.70 -19.36 6.12
N ARG A 409 -17.75 -19.34 5.16
CA ARG A 409 -18.02 -19.43 3.72
C ARG A 409 -17.09 -20.40 3.02
N ARG A 410 -17.60 -20.98 1.94
CA ARG A 410 -16.88 -21.87 1.02
C ARG A 410 -16.68 -21.21 -0.35
N GLY A 411 -15.79 -21.76 -1.17
CA GLY A 411 -15.44 -21.19 -2.46
C GLY A 411 -14.59 -19.93 -2.34
N ILE A 412 -13.82 -19.82 -1.26
CA ILE A 412 -12.96 -18.67 -0.95
C ILE A 412 -11.54 -19.16 -0.61
N TYR A 413 -10.60 -18.23 -0.51
CA TYR A 413 -9.27 -18.50 0.04
C TYR A 413 -9.19 -17.95 1.47
N LYS A 414 -8.58 -18.73 2.36
CA LYS A 414 -8.28 -18.36 3.75
C LYS A 414 -7.48 -17.07 3.79
N ASP A 415 -7.75 -16.26 4.80
CA ASP A 415 -7.02 -15.01 5.01
C ASP A 415 -5.60 -15.25 5.53
N THR A 416 -5.45 -16.25 6.38
CA THR A 416 -4.20 -16.67 7.02
C THR A 416 -4.16 -18.20 7.12
N VAL A 417 -2.95 -18.77 7.18
CA VAL A 417 -2.73 -20.20 7.49
C VAL A 417 -1.91 -20.30 8.77
N GLY A 418 -2.40 -21.11 9.72
CA GLY A 418 -1.67 -21.41 10.96
C GLY A 418 -1.58 -20.23 11.94
N GLY A 419 -2.51 -19.28 11.89
CA GLY A 419 -2.58 -18.19 12.87
C GLY A 419 -3.06 -18.67 14.25
N SER A 420 -2.63 -17.97 15.30
CA SER A 420 -2.96 -18.25 16.71
C SER A 420 -4.47 -18.27 17.03
N ARG A 421 -5.28 -17.59 16.21
CA ARG A 421 -6.75 -17.58 16.29
C ARG A 421 -7.33 -18.42 15.15
N PRO A 422 -7.66 -19.72 15.36
CA PRO A 422 -8.00 -20.62 14.27
C PRO A 422 -9.16 -20.15 13.39
N PHE A 423 -10.19 -19.51 13.97
CA PHE A 423 -11.35 -19.00 13.22
C PHE A 423 -10.97 -17.85 12.26
N ALA A 424 -9.95 -17.05 12.60
CA ALA A 424 -9.51 -15.90 11.80
C ALA A 424 -8.95 -16.35 10.44
N ASN A 425 -8.38 -17.56 10.38
CA ASN A 425 -7.92 -18.18 9.12
C ASN A 425 -9.07 -18.28 8.09
N TYR A 426 -10.29 -18.57 8.54
CA TYR A 426 -11.45 -18.87 7.70
C TYR A 426 -12.34 -17.66 7.39
N GLN A 427 -11.95 -16.45 7.80
CA GLN A 427 -12.72 -15.24 7.55
C GLN A 427 -12.61 -14.82 6.08
N LEU A 428 -13.76 -14.50 5.46
CA LEU A 428 -13.76 -13.83 4.17
C LEU A 428 -13.27 -12.39 4.35
N ARG A 429 -12.08 -12.12 3.81
CA ARG A 429 -11.40 -10.81 3.79
C ARG A 429 -10.91 -10.48 2.39
N PRO A 430 -10.66 -9.19 2.07
CA PRO A 430 -10.27 -8.80 0.72
C PRO A 430 -8.80 -9.10 0.39
N ASN A 431 -8.00 -9.60 1.35
CA ASN A 431 -6.54 -9.70 1.25
C ASN A 431 -6.04 -10.64 0.16
N TYR A 432 -6.73 -11.75 -0.12
CA TYR A 432 -6.32 -12.66 -1.20
C TYR A 432 -6.44 -12.04 -2.59
N SER A 433 -7.14 -10.91 -2.73
CA SER A 433 -7.13 -10.10 -3.97
C SER A 433 -5.72 -9.68 -4.35
N VAL A 434 -4.84 -9.42 -3.36
CA VAL A 434 -3.44 -9.11 -3.62
C VAL A 434 -2.73 -10.31 -4.24
N ALA A 435 -2.85 -11.49 -3.62
CA ALA A 435 -2.21 -12.71 -4.09
C ALA A 435 -2.68 -13.11 -5.51
N LEU A 436 -3.98 -12.97 -5.79
CA LEU A 436 -4.55 -13.17 -7.13
C LEU A 436 -3.89 -12.30 -8.21
N VAL A 437 -3.47 -11.08 -7.86
CA VAL A 437 -2.83 -10.15 -8.79
C VAL A 437 -1.34 -10.41 -8.95
N VAL A 438 -0.61 -10.58 -7.85
CA VAL A 438 0.87 -10.66 -7.90
C VAL A 438 1.35 -12.04 -8.32
N ALA A 439 0.58 -13.09 -8.02
CA ALA A 439 0.93 -14.48 -8.29
C ALA A 439 -0.29 -15.29 -8.79
N PRO A 440 -0.90 -14.91 -9.94
CA PRO A 440 -2.09 -15.57 -10.48
C PRO A 440 -1.88 -17.07 -10.76
N GLU A 441 -0.63 -17.50 -11.01
CA GLU A 441 -0.29 -18.90 -11.24
C GLU A 441 -0.54 -19.82 -10.05
N LEU A 442 -0.71 -19.28 -8.84
CA LEU A 442 -1.07 -20.05 -7.65
C LEU A 442 -2.50 -20.58 -7.68
N PHE A 443 -3.35 -20.01 -8.53
CA PHE A 443 -4.79 -20.19 -8.44
C PHE A 443 -5.32 -20.97 -9.63
N HIS A 444 -6.14 -21.98 -9.34
CA HIS A 444 -6.95 -22.63 -10.36
C HIS A 444 -7.98 -21.63 -10.91
N PRO A 445 -8.05 -21.37 -12.23
CA PRO A 445 -8.85 -20.27 -12.79
C PRO A 445 -10.33 -20.27 -12.36
N ARG A 446 -10.97 -21.45 -12.27
CA ARG A 446 -12.35 -21.57 -11.81
C ARG A 446 -12.52 -21.18 -10.33
N ARG A 447 -11.61 -21.61 -9.46
CA ARG A 447 -11.66 -21.32 -8.02
C ARG A 447 -11.35 -19.86 -7.74
N ALA A 448 -10.42 -19.29 -8.51
CA ALA A 448 -10.08 -17.88 -8.49
C ALA A 448 -11.30 -16.99 -8.79
N ILE A 449 -12.05 -17.28 -9.87
CA ILE A 449 -13.23 -16.48 -10.18
C ILE A 449 -14.34 -16.65 -9.13
N GLU A 450 -14.55 -17.86 -8.61
CA GLU A 450 -15.52 -18.11 -7.53
C GLU A 450 -15.18 -17.24 -6.30
N ALA A 451 -13.90 -17.18 -5.91
CA ALA A 451 -13.44 -16.32 -4.82
C ALA A 451 -13.55 -14.82 -5.13
N VAL A 452 -13.21 -14.39 -6.34
CA VAL A 452 -13.40 -12.98 -6.78
C VAL A 452 -14.87 -12.58 -6.68
N LEU A 453 -15.79 -13.45 -7.11
CA LEU A 453 -17.21 -13.21 -7.01
C LEU A 453 -17.68 -13.17 -5.55
N ALA A 454 -17.11 -13.98 -4.66
CA ALA A 454 -17.38 -13.87 -3.23
C ALA A 454 -16.95 -12.51 -2.65
N VAL A 455 -15.80 -11.95 -3.04
CA VAL A 455 -15.42 -10.56 -2.67
C VAL A 455 -16.43 -9.56 -3.22
N LYS A 456 -16.77 -9.69 -4.51
CA LYS A 456 -17.72 -8.80 -5.17
C LYS A 456 -19.09 -8.80 -4.48
N ASP A 457 -19.62 -9.97 -4.15
CA ASP A 457 -21.00 -10.12 -3.70
C ASP A 457 -21.16 -9.87 -2.20
N HIS A 458 -20.07 -9.94 -1.42
CA HIS A 458 -20.15 -9.84 0.05
C HIS A 458 -19.31 -8.71 0.64
N LEU A 459 -18.20 -8.31 0.01
CA LEU A 459 -17.30 -7.29 0.53
C LEU A 459 -17.38 -5.96 -0.22
N LEU A 460 -17.84 -5.93 -1.47
CA LEU A 460 -17.89 -4.70 -2.27
C LEU A 460 -18.86 -3.68 -1.67
N GLY A 461 -18.31 -2.58 -1.16
CA GLY A 461 -19.06 -1.38 -0.80
C GLY A 461 -19.17 -0.39 -1.96
N PRO A 462 -19.84 0.76 -1.75
CA PRO A 462 -19.98 1.78 -2.78
C PRO A 462 -18.66 2.42 -3.23
N LEU A 463 -17.66 2.46 -2.35
CA LEU A 463 -16.35 3.07 -2.62
C LEU A 463 -15.18 2.15 -2.29
N GLY A 464 -15.25 1.38 -1.20
CA GLY A 464 -14.17 0.48 -0.77
C GLY A 464 -14.64 -0.96 -0.58
N LEU A 465 -13.71 -1.86 -0.26
CA LEU A 465 -14.03 -3.21 0.18
C LEU A 465 -14.13 -3.26 1.69
N LYS A 466 -15.21 -3.85 2.21
CA LYS A 466 -15.36 -4.20 3.62
C LYS A 466 -14.19 -5.10 4.03
N THR A 467 -13.56 -4.75 5.14
CA THR A 467 -12.39 -5.47 5.65
C THR A 467 -12.70 -6.82 6.27
N LEU A 468 -13.98 -7.07 6.58
CA LEU A 468 -14.51 -8.33 7.06
C LEU A 468 -15.93 -8.51 6.50
N ASP A 469 -16.30 -9.76 6.28
CA ASP A 469 -17.64 -10.18 5.85
C ASP A 469 -18.75 -9.78 6.83
N PRO A 470 -19.83 -9.12 6.37
CA PRO A 470 -20.95 -8.69 7.22
C PRO A 470 -21.65 -9.77 8.03
N ILE A 471 -21.59 -11.04 7.62
CA ILE A 471 -22.20 -12.13 8.40
C ILE A 471 -21.31 -12.64 9.53
N ASP A 472 -20.04 -12.23 9.59
CA ASP A 472 -19.15 -12.58 10.66
C ASP A 472 -19.56 -11.87 11.97
N TRP A 473 -19.53 -12.59 13.08
CA TRP A 473 -19.93 -12.08 14.40
C TRP A 473 -19.06 -10.88 14.84
N ALA A 474 -17.82 -10.79 14.35
CA ALA A 474 -16.89 -9.72 14.66
C ALA A 474 -17.08 -8.47 13.78
N TYR A 475 -17.97 -8.49 12.78
CA TYR A 475 -18.18 -7.34 11.88
C TYR A 475 -18.70 -6.11 12.63
N ARG A 476 -18.00 -4.99 12.48
CA ARG A 476 -18.32 -3.66 13.02
C ARG A 476 -17.91 -2.60 11.99
N GLY A 477 -18.84 -2.22 11.11
CA GLY A 477 -18.55 -1.37 9.94
C GLY A 477 -18.38 0.14 10.20
N ILE A 478 -18.59 0.63 11.42
CA ILE A 478 -18.48 2.07 11.75
C ILE A 478 -17.22 2.32 12.57
N TYR A 479 -16.18 2.88 11.96
CA TYR A 479 -14.97 3.30 12.65
C TYR A 479 -15.15 4.68 13.32
N ASP A 480 -14.91 4.71 14.63
CA ASP A 480 -14.83 5.93 15.42
C ASP A 480 -13.68 5.81 16.43
N ASN A 481 -12.57 6.49 16.14
CA ASN A 481 -11.38 6.49 17.00
C ASN A 481 -11.60 7.24 18.32
N THR A 482 -12.65 8.05 18.42
CA THR A 482 -12.97 8.86 19.61
C THR A 482 -13.92 8.15 20.58
N ASN A 483 -14.39 6.96 20.21
CA ASN A 483 -15.32 6.16 21.02
C ASN A 483 -14.65 5.67 22.31
N ASP A 484 -14.92 6.33 23.44
CA ASP A 484 -14.45 5.95 24.79
C ASP A 484 -15.51 5.14 25.57
N SER A 485 -16.19 4.20 24.90
CA SER A 485 -17.14 3.31 25.56
C SER A 485 -16.45 2.11 26.23
N GLU A 486 -17.23 1.28 26.93
CA GLU A 486 -16.79 -0.02 27.48
C GLU A 486 -16.93 -1.17 26.45
N ASP A 487 -17.41 -0.89 25.24
CA ASP A 487 -17.58 -1.89 24.20
C ASP A 487 -16.22 -2.24 23.56
N ALA A 488 -15.69 -3.39 23.97
CA ALA A 488 -14.43 -3.97 23.47
C ALA A 488 -14.39 -4.18 21.95
N THR A 489 -15.52 -4.10 21.25
CA THR A 489 -15.59 -4.29 19.79
C THR A 489 -15.46 -2.99 18.99
N VAL A 490 -15.56 -1.81 19.63
CA VAL A 490 -15.48 -0.52 18.93
C VAL A 490 -14.68 0.56 19.66
N ALA A 491 -14.40 0.39 20.96
CA ALA A 491 -13.69 1.39 21.76
C ALA A 491 -12.31 1.74 21.14
N HIS A 492 -12.00 3.03 21.13
CA HIS A 492 -10.80 3.63 20.51
C HIS A 492 -10.57 3.14 19.06
N GLY A 493 -11.66 2.83 18.35
CA GLY A 493 -11.62 2.41 16.96
C GLY A 493 -10.91 1.08 16.73
N ILE A 494 -10.96 0.14 17.68
CA ILE A 494 -10.39 -1.22 17.53
C ILE A 494 -10.91 -1.93 16.26
N ASN A 495 -12.10 -1.58 15.78
CA ASN A 495 -12.72 -2.15 14.57
C ASN A 495 -12.20 -1.59 13.24
N TYR A 496 -11.10 -0.84 13.22
CA TYR A 496 -10.52 -0.21 12.03
C TYR A 496 -10.38 -1.14 10.81
N HIS A 497 -10.14 -2.44 11.05
CA HIS A 497 -10.08 -3.49 10.03
C HIS A 497 -11.07 -4.64 10.26
N GLN A 498 -12.23 -4.36 10.87
CA GLN A 498 -13.27 -5.35 11.17
C GLN A 498 -14.61 -5.01 10.52
N GLY A 499 -14.60 -4.38 9.34
CA GLY A 499 -15.82 -3.99 8.65
C GLY A 499 -15.73 -2.70 7.83
N PRO A 500 -14.99 -1.65 8.26
CA PRO A 500 -14.81 -0.44 7.45
C PRO A 500 -14.33 -0.77 6.05
N GLU A 501 -14.72 0.08 5.10
CA GLU A 501 -14.56 -0.14 3.67
C GLU A 501 -13.29 0.56 3.18
N TRP A 502 -12.25 -0.21 2.85
CA TRP A 502 -10.94 0.31 2.46
C TRP A 502 -10.80 0.38 0.94
N LEU A 503 -10.24 1.49 0.44
CA LEU A 503 -10.24 1.78 -1.00
C LEU A 503 -9.02 1.19 -1.74
N TRP A 504 -7.86 1.11 -1.10
CA TRP A 504 -6.64 0.65 -1.80
C TRP A 504 -6.77 -0.80 -2.30
N VAL A 505 -7.37 -1.68 -1.50
CA VAL A 505 -7.54 -3.09 -1.84
C VAL A 505 -8.58 -3.31 -2.95
N THR A 506 -9.47 -2.33 -3.18
CA THR A 506 -10.39 -2.33 -4.32
C THR A 506 -9.63 -2.37 -5.65
N GLY A 507 -8.52 -1.64 -5.77
CA GLY A 507 -7.70 -1.70 -6.99
C GLY A 507 -7.17 -3.11 -7.27
N TYR A 508 -6.69 -3.82 -6.24
CA TYR A 508 -6.26 -5.22 -6.38
C TYR A 508 -7.41 -6.15 -6.74
N PHE A 509 -8.58 -5.99 -6.11
CA PHE A 509 -9.77 -6.76 -6.46
C PHE A 509 -10.20 -6.55 -7.92
N LEU A 510 -10.23 -5.31 -8.41
CA LEU A 510 -10.61 -5.01 -9.80
C LEU A 510 -9.60 -5.61 -10.79
N ARG A 511 -8.30 -5.57 -10.48
CA ARG A 511 -7.26 -6.23 -11.28
C ARG A 511 -7.41 -7.74 -11.30
N ALA A 512 -7.68 -8.36 -10.14
CA ALA A 512 -7.96 -9.79 -10.06
C ALA A 512 -9.21 -10.17 -10.88
N TRP A 513 -10.27 -9.36 -10.81
CA TRP A 513 -11.49 -9.60 -11.57
C TRP A 513 -11.25 -9.48 -13.07
N LEU A 514 -10.54 -8.45 -13.53
CA LEU A 514 -10.13 -8.27 -14.92
C LEU A 514 -9.31 -9.47 -15.43
N HIS A 515 -8.43 -10.03 -14.60
CA HIS A 515 -7.59 -11.16 -14.96
C HIS A 515 -8.36 -12.48 -15.08
N PHE A 516 -9.20 -12.82 -14.09
CA PHE A 516 -9.78 -14.16 -13.96
C PHE A 516 -11.16 -14.33 -14.62
N ALA A 517 -11.98 -13.30 -14.75
CA ALA A 517 -13.32 -13.47 -15.33
C ALA A 517 -13.31 -14.07 -16.76
N PRO A 518 -12.41 -13.63 -17.66
CA PRO A 518 -12.34 -14.18 -19.02
C PRO A 518 -11.90 -15.66 -19.06
N LEU A 519 -11.08 -16.07 -18.10
CA LEU A 519 -10.54 -17.43 -18.04
C LEU A 519 -11.58 -18.48 -17.62
N ALA A 520 -12.66 -18.05 -16.95
CA ALA A 520 -13.66 -18.96 -16.41
C ALA A 520 -15.00 -18.98 -17.16
N HIS A 521 -15.40 -17.88 -17.80
CA HIS A 521 -16.77 -17.73 -18.33
C HIS A 521 -16.90 -17.78 -19.87
N GLN A 522 -15.84 -18.09 -20.62
CA GLN A 522 -15.79 -17.91 -22.10
C GLN A 522 -16.10 -16.47 -22.57
N ALA A 523 -16.32 -15.52 -21.64
CA ALA A 523 -16.46 -14.11 -21.93
C ALA A 523 -15.12 -13.58 -22.43
N SER A 524 -15.16 -12.69 -23.41
CA SER A 524 -13.96 -12.01 -23.88
C SER A 524 -13.39 -11.09 -22.80
N ARG A 525 -12.07 -10.86 -22.87
CA ARG A 525 -11.41 -9.84 -22.04
C ARG A 525 -12.07 -8.45 -22.20
N ALA A 526 -12.47 -8.11 -23.42
CA ALA A 526 -13.14 -6.85 -23.75
C ALA A 526 -14.52 -6.71 -23.08
N GLU A 527 -15.34 -7.76 -23.07
CA GLU A 527 -16.65 -7.73 -22.37
C GLU A 527 -16.47 -7.54 -20.86
N THR A 528 -15.49 -8.22 -20.26
CA THR A 528 -15.16 -8.05 -18.84
C THR A 528 -14.69 -6.63 -18.57
N ALA A 529 -13.79 -6.10 -19.40
CA ALA A 529 -13.29 -4.74 -19.29
C ALA A 529 -14.43 -3.71 -19.38
N ASN A 530 -15.37 -3.87 -20.31
CA ASN A 530 -16.55 -3.01 -20.44
C ASN A 530 -17.44 -3.07 -19.20
N ASN A 531 -17.77 -4.27 -18.71
CA ASN A 531 -18.59 -4.45 -17.51
C ASN A 531 -17.97 -3.80 -16.26
N ILE A 532 -16.64 -3.88 -16.11
CA ILE A 532 -15.95 -3.25 -14.99
C ILE A 532 -15.88 -1.73 -15.21
N SER A 533 -15.59 -1.26 -16.43
CA SER A 533 -15.53 0.17 -16.79
C SER A 533 -16.84 0.90 -16.53
N GLU A 534 -17.96 0.25 -16.84
CA GLU A 534 -19.31 0.75 -16.60
C GLU A 534 -19.80 0.46 -15.17
N GLY A 535 -18.97 -0.20 -14.36
CA GLY A 535 -19.28 -0.58 -13.00
C GLY A 535 -19.53 0.62 -12.09
N ILE A 536 -20.56 0.49 -11.25
CA ILE A 536 -21.00 1.52 -10.28
C ILE A 536 -19.85 2.03 -9.41
N ILE A 537 -18.87 1.18 -9.08
CA ILE A 537 -17.76 1.55 -8.22
C ILE A 537 -16.81 2.58 -8.84
N LEU A 538 -16.47 2.45 -10.13
CA LEU A 538 -15.62 3.45 -10.81
C LEU A 538 -16.35 4.78 -10.99
N LEU A 539 -17.68 4.73 -11.23
CA LEU A 539 -18.51 5.94 -11.25
C LEU A 539 -18.53 6.63 -9.88
N ALA A 540 -18.59 5.85 -8.79
CA ALA A 540 -18.52 6.37 -7.44
C ALA A 540 -17.15 7.00 -7.14
N HIS A 541 -16.04 6.36 -7.53
CA HIS A 541 -14.69 6.95 -7.41
C HIS A 541 -14.56 8.23 -8.21
N LYS A 542 -15.03 8.25 -9.46
CA LYS A 542 -15.03 9.43 -10.33
C LYS A 542 -15.82 10.59 -9.72
N THR A 543 -16.97 10.28 -9.12
CA THR A 543 -17.78 11.27 -8.41
C THR A 543 -17.03 11.78 -7.18
N MET A 544 -16.52 10.89 -6.33
CA MET A 544 -15.82 11.22 -5.09
C MET A 544 -14.61 12.13 -5.35
N ILE A 545 -13.73 11.77 -6.28
CA ILE A 545 -12.53 12.59 -6.56
C ILE A 545 -12.87 13.93 -7.21
N SER A 546 -14.02 14.03 -7.89
CA SER A 546 -14.47 15.26 -8.54
C SER A 546 -15.15 16.24 -7.57
N THR A 547 -15.78 15.73 -6.51
CA THR A 547 -16.52 16.54 -5.52
C THR A 547 -15.79 16.71 -4.20
N SER A 548 -14.79 15.88 -3.91
CA SER A 548 -13.96 15.97 -2.71
C SER A 548 -13.24 17.31 -2.66
N PRO A 549 -13.30 18.05 -1.52
CA PRO A 549 -12.52 19.27 -1.32
C PRO A 549 -11.00 19.06 -1.43
N TYR A 550 -10.53 17.82 -1.30
CA TYR A 550 -9.11 17.45 -1.37
C TYR A 550 -8.68 16.94 -2.75
N ALA A 551 -9.63 16.77 -3.69
CA ALA A 551 -9.37 16.24 -5.02
C ALA A 551 -8.62 14.89 -5.00
N GLY A 552 -8.99 14.01 -4.08
CA GLY A 552 -8.43 12.66 -3.94
C GLY A 552 -9.49 11.67 -3.44
N LEU A 553 -9.09 10.40 -3.36
CA LEU A 553 -9.90 9.33 -2.78
C LEU A 553 -9.55 9.13 -1.30
N PRO A 554 -10.55 8.93 -0.42
CA PRO A 554 -10.29 8.71 0.99
C PRO A 554 -9.56 7.39 1.25
N GLU A 555 -9.01 7.25 2.43
CA GLU A 555 -8.37 6.02 2.90
C GLU A 555 -9.40 4.90 3.10
N LEU A 556 -10.50 5.24 3.76
CA LEU A 556 -11.61 4.33 4.05
C LEU A 556 -12.94 5.08 4.11
N THR A 557 -14.03 4.33 4.01
CA THR A 557 -15.36 4.77 4.40
C THR A 557 -15.89 3.88 5.52
N ASN A 558 -16.85 4.41 6.27
CA ASN A 558 -17.68 3.57 7.11
C ASN A 558 -18.61 2.73 6.23
N GLU A 559 -19.37 1.82 6.85
CA GLU A 559 -20.23 0.90 6.14
C GLU A 559 -21.12 1.58 5.09
N ASN A 560 -21.28 0.93 3.94
CA ASN A 560 -22.11 1.38 2.84
C ASN A 560 -21.74 2.79 2.34
N GLY A 561 -20.43 3.09 2.28
CA GLY A 561 -19.91 4.36 1.78
C GLY A 561 -20.16 5.56 2.68
N GLN A 562 -20.57 5.36 3.93
CA GLN A 562 -20.77 6.45 4.87
C GLN A 562 -19.47 7.21 5.14
N PHE A 563 -19.59 8.53 5.34
CA PHE A 563 -18.45 9.37 5.69
C PHE A 563 -17.81 8.89 7.00
N CYS A 564 -16.48 8.81 7.00
CA CYS A 564 -15.69 8.44 8.16
C CYS A 564 -14.82 9.61 8.59
N ALA A 565 -15.09 10.19 9.75
CA ALA A 565 -14.35 11.34 10.27
C ALA A 565 -12.88 11.00 10.61
N GLY A 566 -12.60 9.73 10.95
CA GLY A 566 -11.24 9.26 11.22
C GLY A 566 -10.42 8.96 9.97
N SER A 567 -11.01 8.98 8.78
CA SER A 567 -10.33 8.66 7.52
C SER A 567 -9.52 9.84 6.99
N CYS A 568 -8.33 9.58 6.45
CA CYS A 568 -7.67 10.55 5.59
C CYS A 568 -8.51 10.81 4.33
N THR A 569 -8.77 12.09 4.02
CA THR A 569 -9.66 12.46 2.91
C THR A 569 -9.02 12.29 1.53
N THR A 570 -7.69 12.27 1.46
CA THR A 570 -6.93 11.88 0.28
C THR A 570 -5.79 10.96 0.68
N GLN A 571 -5.68 9.81 0.04
CA GLN A 571 -4.62 8.85 0.33
C GLN A 571 -3.92 8.28 -0.88
N ALA A 572 -2.61 8.06 -0.69
CA ALA A 572 -1.68 7.58 -1.70
C ALA A 572 -2.16 6.26 -2.28
N TRP A 573 -2.30 5.22 -1.46
CA TRP A 573 -2.59 3.88 -1.95
C TRP A 573 -3.99 3.76 -2.58
N SER A 574 -4.99 4.50 -2.09
CA SER A 574 -6.35 4.51 -2.61
C SER A 574 -6.38 5.01 -4.04
N SER A 575 -5.64 6.08 -4.33
CA SER A 575 -5.56 6.63 -5.68
C SER A 575 -4.62 5.79 -6.56
N ALA A 576 -3.52 5.30 -5.99
CA ALA A 576 -2.49 4.54 -6.70
C ALA A 576 -3.00 3.24 -7.29
N THR A 577 -3.73 2.43 -6.50
CA THR A 577 -4.13 1.09 -6.92
C THR A 577 -5.25 1.16 -7.95
N ILE A 578 -6.14 2.15 -7.86
CA ILE A 578 -7.14 2.42 -8.89
C ILE A 578 -6.48 2.92 -10.18
N LEU A 579 -5.48 3.80 -10.09
CA LEU A 579 -4.73 4.24 -11.27
C LEU A 579 -3.98 3.09 -11.95
N SER A 580 -3.38 2.19 -11.16
CA SER A 580 -2.72 0.98 -11.69
C SER A 580 -3.72 0.04 -12.37
N PHE A 581 -4.92 -0.11 -11.81
CA PHE A 581 -6.00 -0.86 -12.44
C PHE A 581 -6.41 -0.25 -13.79
N LEU A 582 -6.54 1.08 -13.88
CA LEU A 582 -6.93 1.75 -15.13
C LEU A 582 -5.87 1.59 -16.23
N GLU A 583 -4.59 1.53 -15.86
CA GLU A 583 -3.49 1.24 -16.80
C GLU A 583 -3.60 -0.18 -17.36
N ASP A 584 -3.84 -1.18 -16.50
CA ASP A 584 -4.08 -2.57 -16.94
C ASP A 584 -5.32 -2.68 -17.84
N LEU A 585 -6.39 -1.95 -17.49
CA LEU A 585 -7.64 -1.92 -18.25
C LEU A 585 -7.43 -1.33 -19.65
N ALA A 586 -6.67 -0.24 -19.76
CA ALA A 586 -6.33 0.37 -21.05
C ALA A 586 -5.49 -0.59 -21.91
N ALA A 587 -4.51 -1.27 -21.33
CA ALA A 587 -3.69 -2.24 -22.04
C ALA A 587 -4.51 -3.43 -22.59
N VAL A 588 -5.57 -3.84 -21.89
CA VAL A 588 -6.50 -4.88 -22.39
C VAL A 588 -7.32 -4.37 -23.58
N ASN A 589 -7.78 -3.13 -23.55
CA ASN A 589 -8.56 -2.53 -24.64
C ASN A 589 -7.70 -2.31 -25.90
N GLU A 590 -6.46 -1.86 -25.74
CA GLU A 590 -5.51 -1.70 -26.87
C GLU A 590 -5.16 -3.03 -27.55
N GLN A 591 -5.18 -4.15 -26.82
CA GLN A 591 -4.96 -5.49 -27.41
C GLN A 591 -6.18 -6.03 -28.16
N ALA A 592 -7.36 -5.45 -27.94
CA ALA A 592 -8.62 -5.87 -28.55
C ALA A 592 -8.98 -5.10 -29.83
N GLU A 593 -8.42 -3.90 -30.01
CA GLU A 593 -8.44 -3.09 -31.25
C GLU A 593 -7.38 -3.56 -32.25
#